data_AF-A0A938HI56-F1
#
_entry.id   AF-A0A938HI56-F1
#
_cell.length_a   1.000
_cell.length_b   1.000
_cell.length_c   1.000
_cell.angle_alpha   90.00
_cell.angle_beta   90.00
_cell.angle_gamma   90.00
#
_symmetry.space_group_name_H-M   'P 1'
#
loop_
_entity.id
_entity.type
_entity.pdbx_description
1 polymer ?
#
loop_
_entity_poly.entity_id
_entity_poly.type
_entity_poly.pdbx_seq_one_letter_code
_entity_poly.pdbx_strand_id
1 'polypeptide(L)' 'MTDTQVTLAGRRIVEVRSMSVRELEAEGWPPDETVPALVLDNGAILFPSRDEEGNGPGALFGATALKQGFRVLAPRHT' A
#
# COMPACT_ATOMS: atom_id res chain seq x y z
N MET A 1 -2.10 -20.05 15.10
CA MET A 1 -2.34 -19.13 13.97
C MET A 1 -1.65 -19.73 12.77
N THR A 2 -2.39 -20.14 11.73
CA THR A 2 -1.79 -20.57 10.47
C THR A 2 -1.34 -19.33 9.71
N ASP A 3 -0.04 -19.20 9.51
CA ASP A 3 0.54 -18.12 8.74
C ASP A 3 0.12 -18.30 7.28
N THR A 4 -0.66 -17.35 6.75
CA THR A 4 -1.16 -17.44 5.38
C THR A 4 -0.10 -16.90 4.44
N GLN A 5 0.61 -17.79 3.74
CA GLN A 5 1.56 -17.37 2.72
C GLN A 5 0.82 -16.89 1.47
N VAL A 6 1.09 -15.65 1.05
CA VAL A 6 0.60 -15.09 -0.20
C VAL A 6 1.74 -15.02 -1.21
N THR A 7 1.64 -15.77 -2.31
CA THR A 7 2.61 -15.69 -3.41
C THR A 7 2.34 -14.46 -4.29
N LEU A 8 3.30 -13.55 -4.34
CA LEU A 8 3.22 -12.32 -5.15
C LEU A 8 3.75 -12.50 -6.58
N ALA A 9 4.63 -13.49 -6.82
CA ALA A 9 5.21 -13.74 -8.13
C ALA A 9 4.11 -14.04 -9.17
N GLY A 10 4.18 -13.38 -10.33
CA GLY A 10 3.21 -13.53 -11.42
C GLY A 10 1.89 -12.80 -11.22
N ARG A 11 1.70 -12.09 -10.09
CA ARG A 11 0.51 -11.28 -9.84
C ARG A 11 0.58 -9.95 -10.55
N ARG A 12 -0.57 -9.48 -11.03
CA ARG A 12 -0.73 -8.16 -11.63
C ARG A 12 -1.39 -7.20 -10.65
N ILE A 13 -0.87 -5.97 -10.59
CA ILE A 13 -1.58 -4.84 -9.97
C ILE A 13 -2.74 -4.46 -10.87
N VAL A 14 -3.96 -4.51 -10.34
CA VAL A 14 -5.20 -4.19 -11.08
C VAL A 14 -5.78 -2.84 -10.68
N GLU A 15 -5.38 -2.29 -9.52
CA GLU A 15 -5.84 -0.99 -9.04
C GLU A 15 -4.77 -0.34 -8.16
N VAL A 16 -4.68 1.00 -8.24
CA VAL A 16 -3.95 1.85 -7.29
C VAL A 16 -4.96 2.82 -6.69
N ARG A 17 -5.16 2.74 -5.38
CA ARG A 17 -6.14 3.57 -4.65
C ARG A 17 -5.59 4.04 -3.31
N SER A 18 -6.32 4.91 -2.64
CA SER A 18 -6.08 5.17 -1.22
C SER A 18 -6.64 4.03 -0.37
N MET A 19 -6.03 3.77 0.77
CA MET A 19 -6.64 2.94 1.82
C MET A 19 -7.97 3.57 2.24
N SER A 20 -8.96 2.72 2.45
CA SER A 20 -10.26 3.12 2.99
C SER A 20 -10.14 3.44 4.48
N VAL A 21 -11.07 4.22 5.02
CA VAL A 21 -11.13 4.53 6.46
C VAL A 21 -11.05 3.28 7.32
N ARG A 22 -11.75 2.20 6.93
CA ARG A 22 -11.72 0.93 7.67
C ARG A 22 -10.34 0.25 7.66
N GLU A 23 -9.62 0.34 6.54
CA GLU A 23 -8.27 -0.20 6.44
C GLU A 23 -7.29 0.66 7.25
N LEU A 24 -7.42 1.99 7.22
CA LEU A 24 -6.65 2.91 8.07
C LEU A 24 -6.86 2.57 9.55
N GLU A 25 -8.12 2.42 9.99
CA GLU A 25 -8.48 2.06 11.37
C GLU A 25 -7.90 0.70 11.79
N ALA A 26 -7.93 -0.30 10.89
CA ALA A 26 -7.36 -1.61 11.15
C ALA A 26 -5.84 -1.56 11.40
N GLU A 27 -5.14 -0.65 10.71
CA GLU A 27 -3.70 -0.40 10.88
C GLU A 27 -3.40 0.66 11.96
N GLY A 28 -4.42 1.17 12.66
CA GLY A 28 -4.28 2.16 13.73
C GLY A 28 -3.88 3.55 13.22
N TRP A 29 -4.28 3.91 12.01
CA TRP A 29 -4.02 5.21 11.40
C TRP A 29 -5.22 6.15 11.48
N PRO A 30 -4.99 7.47 11.58
CA PRO A 30 -6.05 8.47 11.49
C PRO A 30 -6.84 8.35 10.17
N PRO A 31 -8.16 8.63 10.19
CA PRO A 31 -9.04 8.47 9.02
C PRO A 31 -8.77 9.49 7.90
N ASP A 32 -8.00 10.54 8.18
CA ASP A 32 -7.59 11.59 7.24
C ASP A 32 -6.22 11.29 6.57
N GLU A 33 -5.56 10.20 6.93
CA GLU A 33 -4.32 9.77 6.28
C GLU A 33 -4.55 9.35 4.82
N THR A 34 -3.61 9.72 3.95
CA THR A 34 -3.66 9.36 2.53
C THR A 34 -2.56 8.35 2.22
N VAL A 35 -2.95 7.07 2.09
CA VAL A 35 -1.99 5.97 1.94
C VAL A 35 -2.23 5.17 0.69
N PRO A 36 -1.22 5.03 -0.20
CA PRO A 36 -1.38 4.24 -1.41
C PRO A 36 -1.51 2.75 -1.08
N ALA A 37 -2.50 2.11 -1.69
CA ALA A 37 -2.72 0.68 -1.69
C ALA A 37 -2.69 0.15 -3.14
N LEU A 38 -1.90 -0.91 -3.35
CA LEU A 38 -1.82 -1.66 -4.60
C LEU A 38 -2.70 -2.90 -4.48
N VAL A 39 -3.75 -2.99 -5.27
CA VAL A 39 -4.63 -4.18 -5.30
C VAL A 39 -4.14 -5.14 -6.36
N LEU A 40 -3.93 -6.40 -6.00
CA LEU A 40 -3.52 -7.47 -6.90
C LEU A 40 -4.72 -8.23 -7.46
N ASP A 41 -4.51 -8.92 -8.58
CA ASP A 41 -5.56 -9.72 -9.26
C ASP A 41 -6.20 -10.83 -8.40
N ASN A 42 -5.54 -11.25 -7.33
CA ASN A 42 -6.02 -12.24 -6.37
C ASN A 42 -6.69 -11.62 -5.13
N GLY A 43 -6.88 -10.30 -5.12
CA GLY A 43 -7.47 -9.57 -4.01
C GLY A 43 -6.51 -9.23 -2.86
N ALA A 44 -5.23 -9.62 -2.94
CA ALA A 44 -4.23 -9.17 -1.98
C ALA A 44 -3.96 -7.67 -2.13
N ILE A 45 -3.64 -7.00 -1.02
CA ILE A 45 -3.41 -5.56 -0.97
C ILE A 45 -2.03 -5.32 -0.39
N LEU A 46 -1.22 -4.52 -1.08
CA LEU A 46 0.09 -4.07 -0.61
C LEU A 46 0.02 -2.58 -0.26
N PHE A 47 0.51 -2.21 0.92
CA PHE A 47 0.56 -0.83 1.41
C PHE A 47 1.84 -0.65 2.25
N PRO A 48 2.34 0.60 2.41
CA PRO A 48 3.55 0.84 3.17
C PRO A 48 3.31 0.63 4.66
N SER A 49 4.24 -0.03 5.35
CA SER A 49 4.22 -0.11 6.81
C SER A 49 4.46 1.27 7.42
N ARG A 50 3.89 1.49 8.61
CA ARG A 50 4.27 2.59 9.50
C ARG A 50 5.68 2.33 10.05
N ASP A 51 6.47 3.38 10.23
CA ASP A 51 7.69 3.29 11.03
C ASP A 51 7.37 3.21 12.53
N GLU A 52 8.31 2.72 13.35
CA GLU A 52 8.09 2.58 14.80
C GLU A 52 8.06 3.95 15.52
N GLU A 53 8.62 5.00 14.89
CA GLU A 53 8.64 6.37 15.43
C GLU A 53 7.27 7.04 15.35
N GLY A 54 6.43 6.59 14.42
CA GLY A 54 5.03 6.98 14.35
C GLY A 54 4.76 8.16 13.44
N ASN A 55 5.64 8.47 12.48
CA ASN A 55 5.58 9.63 11.58
C ASN A 55 4.50 9.52 10.47
N GLY A 56 3.49 8.68 10.69
CA GLY A 56 2.46 8.37 9.72
C GLY A 56 2.85 7.24 8.76
N PRO A 57 2.07 7.06 7.69
CA PRO A 57 2.25 5.98 6.74
C PRO A 57 3.55 6.14 5.95
N GLY A 58 4.28 5.03 5.77
CA GLY A 58 5.48 5.03 4.95
C GLY A 58 5.20 5.37 3.48
N ALA A 59 6.25 5.38 2.65
CA ALA A 59 6.12 5.60 1.22
C ALA A 59 6.44 4.32 0.43
N LEU A 60 5.61 4.03 -0.58
CA LEU A 60 5.93 3.03 -1.60
C LEU A 60 6.75 3.68 -2.71
N PHE A 61 7.93 3.11 -2.96
CA PHE A 61 8.82 3.49 -4.05
C PHE A 61 8.94 2.37 -5.07
N GLY A 62 9.18 2.75 -6.31
CA GLY A 62 9.56 1.83 -7.38
C GLY A 62 10.76 2.36 -8.14
N ALA A 63 11.39 1.49 -8.92
CA ALA A 63 12.44 1.85 -9.85
C ALA A 63 12.16 1.20 -11.20
N THR A 64 12.42 1.93 -12.28
CA THR A 64 12.38 1.36 -13.63
C THR A 64 13.64 0.53 -13.90
N ALA A 65 13.64 -0.25 -14.99
CA ALA A 65 14.83 -0.96 -15.44
C ALA A 65 16.03 -0.03 -15.71
N LEU A 66 15.77 1.27 -15.93
CA LEU A 66 16.79 2.31 -16.12
C LEU A 66 17.25 2.94 -14.80
N LYS A 67 16.91 2.35 -13.65
CA LYS A 67 17.22 2.85 -12.30
C LYS A 67 16.60 4.23 -11.98
N GLN A 68 15.57 4.64 -12.71
CA GLN A 68 14.83 5.84 -12.38
C GLN A 68 13.83 5.53 -11.26
N GLY A 69 14.00 6.20 -10.12
CA GLY A 69 13.10 6.08 -8.98
C GLY A 69 11.79 6.85 -9.18
N PHE A 70 10.71 6.33 -8.62
CA PHE A 70 9.41 7.00 -8.54
C PHE A 70 8.70 6.65 -7.23
N ARG A 71 7.78 7.51 -6.82
CA ARG A 71 6.87 7.27 -5.69
C ARG A 71 5.51 6.83 -6.21
N VAL A 72 4.92 5.81 -5.59
CA VAL A 72 3.52 5.47 -5.83
C VAL A 72 2.65 6.48 -5.10
N LEU A 73 1.80 7.18 -5.84
CA LEU A 73 0.88 8.16 -5.28
C LEU A 73 -0.50 7.53 -5.10
N ALA A 74 -1.12 7.80 -3.96
CA ALA A 74 -2.52 7.51 -3.77
C ALA A 74 -3.35 8.60 -4.47
N PRO A 75 -4.41 8.26 -5.20
CA PRO A 75 -5.38 9.25 -5.66
C PRO A 75 -5.97 9.96 -4.44
N ARG A 76 -6.08 11.29 -4.47
CA ARG A 76 -6.78 12.01 -3.40
C ARG A 76 -8.23 11.55 -3.36
N HIS A 77 -8.80 11.40 -2.16
CA HIS A 77 -10.25 11.26 -2.00
C HIS A 77 -10.90 12.51 -2.62
N THR A 78 -11.55 12.35 -3.76
CA THR A 78 -12.40 13.35 -4.41
C THR A 78 -13.78 13.36 -3.77
#